data_AF-A0A1G8INA5-F1
#
_entry.id   AF-A0A1G8INA5-F1
#
_cell.length_a   1.000
_cell.length_b   1.000
_cell.length_c   1.000
_cell.angle_alpha   90.00
_cell.angle_beta   90.00
_cell.angle_gamma   90.00
#
_symmetry.space_group_name_H-M   'P 1'
#
loop_
_entity.id
_entity.type
_entity.pdbx_description
1 polymer ?
#
loop_
_entity_poly.entity_id
_entity_poly.type
_entity_poly.pdbx_seq_one_letter_code
_entity_poly.pdbx_strand_id
1 'polypeptide(L)'
;MTVTTDKLSDETAHKLAQDVQRWCADRWCVMWEPYRRVFTAYPAYDHALHTPIETNSAREVWRRILDVDHVLLQTVAEAIPAHPPKIVHVPPGFLQEVLG
;
A
#
# COMPACT_ATOMS: atom_id res chain seq x y z
N MET A 1 9.38 -27.65 7.06
CA MET A 1 8.41 -26.98 6.16
C MET A 1 9.06 -25.68 5.70
N THR A 2 9.68 -25.70 4.54
CA THR A 2 10.28 -24.50 3.92
C THR A 2 9.15 -23.66 3.36
N VAL A 3 8.78 -22.59 4.07
CA VAL A 3 7.93 -21.52 3.54
C VAL A 3 8.74 -20.89 2.40
N THR A 4 8.46 -21.29 1.18
CA THR A 4 8.87 -20.54 0.01
C THR A 4 8.22 -19.18 0.14
N THR A 5 9.01 -18.17 0.53
CA THR A 5 8.68 -16.76 0.38
C THR A 5 8.31 -16.56 -1.08
N ASP A 6 7.01 -16.66 -1.36
CA ASP A 6 6.44 -16.54 -2.68
C ASP A 6 6.81 -15.14 -3.17
N LYS A 7 7.72 -15.12 -4.12
CA LYS A 7 8.26 -13.89 -4.69
C LYS A 7 7.09 -13.22 -5.40
N LEU A 8 6.56 -12.15 -4.79
CA LEU A 8 5.49 -11.32 -5.34
C LEU A 8 5.67 -11.16 -6.86
N SER A 9 4.68 -11.56 -7.65
CA SER A 9 4.75 -11.45 -9.11
C SER A 9 4.77 -9.97 -9.51
N ASP A 10 5.42 -9.63 -10.62
CA ASP A 10 5.50 -8.25 -11.08
C ASP A 10 4.11 -7.67 -11.41
N GLU A 11 3.20 -8.50 -11.91
CA GLU A 11 1.82 -8.09 -12.19
C GLU A 11 1.06 -7.78 -10.88
N THR A 12 1.17 -8.65 -9.88
CA THR A 12 0.56 -8.43 -8.56
C THR A 12 1.15 -7.18 -7.90
N ALA A 13 2.47 -7.01 -7.97
CA ALA A 13 3.16 -5.87 -7.40
C ALA A 13 2.76 -4.56 -8.08
N HIS A 14 2.62 -4.56 -9.41
CA HIS A 14 2.15 -3.40 -10.14
C HIS A 14 0.71 -3.01 -9.77
N LYS A 15 -0.20 -3.98 -9.64
CA LYS A 15 -1.58 -3.74 -9.19
C LYS A 15 -1.62 -3.14 -7.79
N LEU A 16 -0.82 -3.69 -6.86
CA LEU A 16 -0.72 -3.15 -5.50
C LEU A 16 -0.17 -1.71 -5.48
N ALA A 17 0.81 -1.40 -6.33
CA ALA A 17 1.33 -0.03 -6.45
C ALA A 17 0.24 0.92 -6.96
N GLN A 18 -0.55 0.51 -7.95
CA GLN A 18 -1.69 1.29 -8.47
C GLN A 18 -2.79 1.50 -7.42
N ASP A 19 -3.07 0.49 -6.59
CA ASP A 19 -4.05 0.63 -5.53
C ASP A 19 -3.59 1.65 -4.47
N VAL A 20 -2.32 1.58 -4.05
CA VAL A 20 -1.76 2.60 -3.15
C VAL A 20 -1.74 3.99 -3.79
N GLN A 21 -1.38 4.08 -5.08
CA GLN A 21 -1.43 5.34 -5.85
C GLN A 21 -2.81 5.99 -5.78
N ARG A 22 -3.88 5.21 -5.97
CA ARG A 22 -5.26 5.74 -5.92
C ARG A 22 -5.60 6.36 -4.57
N TRP A 23 -5.15 5.74 -3.47
CA TRP A 23 -5.36 6.30 -2.13
C TRP A 23 -4.57 7.57 -1.90
N CYS A 24 -3.38 7.68 -2.49
CA CYS A 24 -2.54 8.87 -2.36
C CYS A 24 -2.98 10.04 -3.25
N ALA A 25 -3.90 9.80 -4.19
CA ALA A 25 -4.32 10.75 -5.22
C ALA A 25 -3.12 11.42 -5.91
N ASP A 26 -3.12 12.75 -6.02
CA ASP A 26 -2.07 13.53 -6.68
C ASP A 26 -0.93 13.94 -5.73
N ARG A 27 -0.90 13.42 -4.50
CA ARG A 27 0.09 13.83 -3.48
C ARG A 27 1.37 13.01 -3.54
N TRP A 28 1.24 11.73 -3.85
CA TRP A 28 2.37 10.82 -3.99
C TRP A 28 2.28 10.07 -5.31
N CYS A 29 3.43 9.82 -5.91
CA CYS A 29 3.55 8.80 -6.92
C CYS A 29 4.09 7.51 -6.27
N VAL A 30 3.46 6.39 -6.57
CA VAL A 30 3.80 5.06 -6.07
C VAL A 30 3.94 4.12 -7.25
N MET A 31 5.08 3.42 -7.32
CA MET A 31 5.40 2.51 -8.40
C MET A 31 6.09 1.25 -7.91
N TRP A 32 5.96 0.18 -8.70
CA TRP A 32 6.78 -1.02 -8.56
C TRP A 32 7.97 -0.93 -9.52
N GLU A 33 9.18 -1.16 -9.00
CA GLU A 33 10.41 -1.26 -9.78
C GLU A 33 10.78 -2.74 -9.99
N PRO A 34 10.50 -3.36 -11.16
CA PRO A 34 10.67 -4.80 -11.36
C PRO A 34 12.12 -5.28 -11.22
N TYR A 35 13.07 -4.46 -11.68
CA TYR A 35 14.50 -4.79 -11.64
C TYR A 35 15.05 -4.89 -10.21
N ARG A 36 14.57 -4.01 -9.32
CA ARG A 36 15.00 -3.93 -7.92
C ARG A 36 14.08 -4.72 -6.99
N ARG A 37 12.89 -5.09 -7.48
CA ARG A 37 11.82 -5.74 -6.72
C ARG A 37 11.41 -4.95 -5.47
N VAL A 38 11.25 -3.65 -5.63
CA VAL A 38 10.81 -2.73 -4.57
C VAL A 38 9.65 -1.87 -5.04
N PHE A 39 8.78 -1.52 -4.11
CA PHE A 39 7.86 -0.41 -4.22
C PHE A 39 8.61 0.87 -3.87
N THR A 40 8.44 1.88 -4.71
CA THR A 40 9.05 3.18 -4.57
C THR A 40 7.97 4.24 -4.53
N ALA A 41 8.03 5.14 -3.56
CA ALA A 41 7.11 6.25 -3.42
C ALA A 41 7.84 7.58 -3.27
N TYR A 42 7.35 8.60 -3.98
CA TYR A 42 7.88 9.95 -3.93
C TYR A 42 6.75 10.99 -3.89
N PRO A 43 6.94 12.13 -3.21
CA PRO A 43 5.97 13.22 -3.26
C PRO A 43 5.84 13.76 -4.69
N ALA A 44 4.61 13.96 -5.15
CA ALA A 44 4.33 14.41 -6.53
C ALA A 44 4.65 15.91 -6.74
N TYR A 45 4.67 16.69 -5.65
CA TYR A 45 4.92 18.14 -5.68
C TYR A 45 6.39 18.52 -5.53
N ASP A 46 7.27 17.60 -5.16
CA ASP A 46 8.71 17.90 -5.03
C ASP A 46 9.60 16.66 -5.21
N HIS A 47 10.16 16.54 -6.40
CA HIS A 47 11.10 15.47 -6.75
C HIS A 47 12.53 15.73 -6.23
N ALA A 48 12.84 16.94 -5.76
CA ALA A 48 14.19 17.36 -5.41
C ALA A 48 14.45 17.35 -3.89
N LEU A 49 13.41 17.49 -3.06
CA LEU A 49 13.57 17.66 -1.61
C LEU A 49 13.39 16.39 -0.77
N HIS A 50 12.89 15.28 -1.32
CA HIS A 50 12.58 14.10 -0.51
C HIS A 50 13.29 12.84 -0.98
N THR A 51 13.96 12.17 -0.04
CA THR A 51 14.47 10.81 -0.22
C THR A 51 13.29 9.88 -0.53
N PRO A 52 13.33 9.11 -1.63
CA PRO A 52 12.25 8.19 -1.98
C PRO A 52 12.07 7.13 -0.90
N ILE A 53 10.82 6.76 -0.63
CA ILE A 53 10.49 5.64 0.24
C ILE A 53 10.62 4.37 -0.61
N GLU A 54 11.51 3.48 -0.21
CA GLU A 54 11.73 2.20 -0.88
C GLU A 54 11.49 1.04 0.07
N THR A 55 10.66 0.08 -0.34
CA THR A 55 10.40 -1.14 0.45
C THR A 55 9.86 -2.26 -0.44
N ASN A 56 10.04 -3.50 -0.02
CA ASN A 56 9.54 -4.68 -0.73
C ASN A 56 8.04 -4.97 -0.46
N SER A 57 7.33 -4.07 0.23
CA SER A 57 5.94 -4.26 0.63
C SER A 57 5.08 -3.02 0.39
N ALA A 58 3.98 -3.19 -0.33
CA ALA A 58 2.98 -2.13 -0.54
C ALA A 58 2.40 -1.60 0.78
N ARG A 59 2.20 -2.49 1.77
CA ARG A 59 1.73 -2.11 3.11
C ARG A 59 2.73 -1.20 3.83
N GLU A 60 4.01 -1.51 3.71
CA GLU A 60 5.06 -0.71 4.33
C GLU A 60 5.25 0.63 3.61
N VAL A 61 5.12 0.68 2.27
CA VAL A 61 5.07 1.95 1.52
C VAL A 61 3.93 2.80 2.05
N TRP A 62 2.72 2.24 2.12
CA TRP A 62 1.53 2.96 2.57
C TRP A 62 1.69 3.51 3.99
N ARG A 63 2.18 2.68 4.92
CA ARG A 63 2.44 3.08 6.30
C ARG A 63 3.42 4.25 6.39
N ARG A 64 4.51 4.22 5.63
CA ARG A 64 5.53 5.28 5.64
C ARG A 64 5.05 6.56 4.96
N ILE A 65 4.24 6.45 3.91
CA ILE A 65 3.57 7.61 3.31
C ILE A 65 2.71 8.30 4.37
N LEU A 66 1.88 7.55 5.10
CA LEU A 66 1.00 8.10 6.14
C LEU A 66 1.75 8.69 7.35
N ASP A 67 2.93 8.15 7.68
CA ASP A 67 3.79 8.66 8.75
C ASP A 67 4.35 10.06 8.44
N VAL A 68 4.55 10.35 7.14
CA VAL A 68 5.09 11.62 6.66
C VAL A 68 3.98 12.59 6.25
N ASP A 69 2.90 12.10 5.64
CA ASP A 69 1.81 12.91 5.09
C ASP A 69 0.58 12.88 6.01
N HIS A 70 0.63 13.67 7.09
CA HIS A 70 -0.45 13.77 8.06
C HIS A 70 -1.78 14.29 7.46
N VAL A 71 -1.72 15.06 6.36
CA VAL A 71 -2.93 15.51 5.65
C VAL A 71 -3.60 14.32 4.98
N LEU A 72 -2.82 13.48 4.30
CA LEU A 72 -3.34 12.24 3.72
C LEU A 72 -3.89 11.30 4.80
N LEU A 73 -3.19 11.17 5.93
CA LEU A 73 -3.66 10.40 7.09
C LEU A 73 -5.01 10.92 7.60
N GLN A 74 -5.17 12.23 7.72
CA GLN A 74 -6.43 12.84 8.15
C GLN A 74 -7.56 12.55 7.14
N THR A 75 -7.32 12.75 5.84
CA THR A 75 -8.31 12.45 4.78
C THR A 75 -8.75 10.98 4.80
N VAL A 76 -7.81 10.05 4.99
CA VAL A 76 -8.13 8.62 5.11
C VAL A 76 -8.94 8.35 6.37
N ALA A 77 -8.59 8.96 7.50
CA ALA A 77 -9.33 8.82 8.75
C ALA A 77 -10.76 9.39 8.66
N GLU A 78 -10.98 10.43 7.85
CA GLU A 78 -12.31 11.01 7.58
C GLU A 78 -13.13 10.17 6.59
N ALA A 79 -12.48 9.53 5.61
CA ALA A 79 -13.12 8.64 4.64
C ALA A 79 -13.50 7.27 5.22
N ILE A 80 -12.79 6.80 6.25
CA ILE A 80 -13.18 5.62 7.04
C ILE A 80 -14.19 6.09 8.08
N PRO A 81 -15.48 5.73 7.98
CA PRO A 81 -16.48 6.25 8.90
C PRO A 81 -16.08 5.95 10.35
N ALA A 82 -16.09 6.98 11.20
CA ALA A 82 -15.71 6.94 12.62
C ALA A 82 -16.56 6.00 13.49
N HIS A 83 -17.53 5.29 12.91
CA HIS A 83 -18.30 4.27 13.59
C HIS A 83 -17.70 2.90 13.31
N PRO A 84 -17.56 2.04 14.35
CA PRO A 84 -17.13 0.67 14.12
C PRO A 84 -18.06 0.07 13.06
N PRO A 85 -17.54 -0.53 11.99
CA PRO A 85 -18.39 -1.22 11.04
C PRO A 85 -19.23 -2.19 11.86
N LYS A 86 -20.56 -2.05 11.81
CA LYS A 86 -21.47 -3.10 12.28
C LYS A 86 -20.91 -4.37 11.70
N ILE A 87 -20.46 -5.28 12.56
CA ILE A 87 -19.82 -6.54 12.18
C ILE A 87 -20.65 -7.15 11.07
N VAL A 88 -20.18 -7.01 9.84
CA VAL A 88 -20.74 -7.74 8.71
C VAL A 88 -20.16 -9.13 8.91
N HIS A 89 -20.99 -10.04 9.39
CA HIS A 89 -20.67 -11.46 9.40
C HIS A 89 -20.30 -11.85 7.97
N VAL A 90 -19.00 -11.94 7.69
CA VAL A 90 -18.51 -12.53 6.45
C VAL A 90 -18.86 -14.02 6.53
N PRO A 91 -19.64 -14.59 5.59
CA PRO A 91 -19.91 -16.02 5.57
C PRO A 91 -18.57 -16.77 5.50
N PRO A 92 -18.42 -17.90 6.22
CA PRO A 92 -17.19 -18.68 6.20
C PRO A 92 -16.95 -19.17 4.78
N GLY A 93 -15.97 -18.58 4.09
CA GLY A 93 -15.60 -18.94 2.72
C GLY A 93 -14.86 -17.88 1.91
N PHE A 94 -14.88 -16.59 2.30
CA PHE A 94 -14.26 -15.53 1.47
C PHE A 94 -12.78 -15.22 1.79
N LEU A 95 -12.22 -15.77 2.88
CA LEU A 95 -10.82 -15.55 3.29
C LEU A 95 -10.14 -16.87 3.70
N GLN A 96 -10.09 -17.84 2.80
CA GLN A 96 -9.22 -19.01 2.95
C GLN A 96 -8.43 -19.28 1.68
N GLU A 97 -7.57 -18.34 1.29
CA GLU A 97 -6.29 -18.67 0.62
C GLU A 97 -5.23 -17.64 1.03
N VAL A 98 -4.84 -17.66 2.30
CA VAL A 98 -3.47 -17.34 2.75
C VAL A 98 -3.12 -18.37 3.82
N LEU A 99 -2.21 -19.28 3.44
CA LEU A 99 -1.59 -20.36 4.22
C LEU A 99 -2.50 -21.53 4.62
N GLY A 100 -2.54 -22.51 3.71
CA GLY A 100 -2.96 -23.90 3.88
C GLY A 100 -2.54 -24.68 2.66
#